data_AF-A0A1H9G484-F1
#
_entry.id   AF-A0A1H9G484-F1
#
_cell.length_a   1.000
_cell.length_b   1.000
_cell.length_c   1.000
_cell.angle_alpha   90.00
_cell.angle_beta   90.00
_cell.angle_gamma   90.00
#
_symmetry.space_group_name_H-M   'P 1'
#
loop_
_entity.id
_entity.type
_entity.pdbx_description
1 polymer ?
#
loop_
_entity_poly.entity_id
_entity_poly.type
_entity_poly.pdbx_seq_one_letter_code
_entity_poly.pdbx_strand_id
1 'polypeptide(L)'
;MKNNLADLNNHLFAMLEELEDDELDQDTQKLENTLKKARAISSVSSQILKVANVQIQAIKTMENCNLLNKDMPALLAIKDSSTESASRQKLLGGVK
;
A
#
# COMPACT_ATOMS: atom_id res chain seq x y z
N MET A 1 -9.50 -6.07 4.10
CA MET A 1 -8.84 -4.76 4.27
C MET A 1 -8.10 -4.45 2.97
N LYS A 2 -8.33 -3.27 2.41
CA LYS A 2 -7.76 -2.79 1.14
C LYS A 2 -6.37 -2.18 1.42
N ASN A 3 -5.34 -3.02 1.47
CA ASN A 3 -3.98 -2.68 1.95
C ASN A 3 -2.95 -2.81 0.82
N ASN A 4 -3.16 -2.16 -0.32
CA ASN A 4 -2.19 -2.14 -1.42
C ASN A 4 -1.85 -0.71 -1.86
N LEU A 5 -0.83 -0.58 -2.71
CA LEU A 5 -0.38 0.72 -3.21
C LEU A 5 -1.42 1.43 -4.09
N ALA A 6 -2.27 0.68 -4.81
CA ALA A 6 -3.33 1.27 -5.62
C ALA A 6 -4.42 1.91 -4.74
N ASP A 7 -4.79 1.26 -3.63
CA ASP A 7 -5.73 1.80 -2.65
C ASP A 7 -5.17 3.05 -1.96
N LEU A 8 -3.87 3.04 -1.63
CA LEU A 8 -3.17 4.22 -1.10
C LEU A 8 -3.22 5.39 -2.08
N ASN A 9 -2.96 5.11 -3.37
CA ASN A 9 -2.99 6.11 -4.42
C ASN A 9 -4.40 6.73 -4.58
N ASN A 10 -5.44 5.90 -4.59
CA ASN A 10 -6.83 6.37 -4.64
C ASN A 10 -7.19 7.25 -3.43
N HIS A 11 -6.73 6.87 -2.22
CA HIS A 11 -6.95 7.68 -1.02
C HIS A 11 -6.23 9.03 -1.06
N LEU A 12 -5.04 9.10 -1.64
CA LEU A 12 -4.31 10.35 -1.82
C LEU A 12 -5.01 11.29 -2.79
N PHE A 13 -5.55 10.75 -3.90
CA PHE A 13 -6.33 11.54 -4.84
C PHE A 13 -7.64 12.04 -4.25
N ALA A 14 -8.35 11.21 -3.50
CA ALA A 14 -9.57 11.64 -2.80
C ALA A 14 -9.29 12.77 -1.79
N MET A 15 -8.17 12.74 -1.07
CA MET A 15 -7.79 13.86 -0.19
C MET A 15 -7.39 15.12 -0.96
N LEU A 16 -6.84 15.00 -2.17
CA LEU A 16 -6.56 16.14 -3.03
C LEU A 16 -7.87 16.79 -3.49
N GLU A 17 -8.82 16.00 -3.97
CA GLU A 17 -10.16 16.48 -4.36
C GLU A 17 -10.88 17.15 -3.18
N GLU A 18 -10.78 16.58 -1.97
CA GLU A 18 -11.34 17.20 -0.76
C GLU A 18 -10.65 18.55 -0.45
N LEU A 19 -9.33 18.66 -0.60
CA LEU A 19 -8.62 19.93 -0.38
C LEU A 19 -8.92 21.00 -1.45
N GLU A 20 -9.38 20.59 -2.63
CA GLU A 20 -9.76 21.49 -3.74
C GLU A 20 -11.25 21.88 -3.71
N ASP A 21 -12.03 21.41 -2.72
CA ASP A 21 -13.44 21.75 -2.56
C ASP A 21 -13.62 23.24 -2.19
N ASP A 22 -14.26 24.02 -3.07
CA ASP A 22 -14.53 25.45 -2.92
C ASP A 22 -15.41 25.77 -1.68
N GLU A 23 -16.20 24.81 -1.17
CA GLU A 23 -16.97 25.00 0.07
C GLU A 23 -16.11 24.84 1.33
N LEU A 24 -14.91 24.29 1.19
CA LEU A 24 -14.05 23.97 2.33
C LEU A 24 -13.43 25.23 2.96
N ASP A 25 -13.22 26.29 2.15
CA ASP A 25 -12.74 27.60 2.61
C ASP A 25 -13.78 28.39 3.42
N GLN A 26 -15.07 28.04 3.30
CA GLN A 26 -16.15 28.72 4.00
C GLN A 26 -16.27 28.29 5.47
N ASP A 27 -15.67 27.15 5.83
CA ASP A 27 -15.64 26.60 7.19
C ASP A 27 -14.20 26.35 7.65
N THR A 28 -13.66 27.32 8.43
CA THR A 28 -12.29 27.27 8.94
C THR A 28 -12.01 26.02 9.78
N GLN A 29 -13.00 25.48 10.49
CA GLN A 29 -12.81 24.29 11.32
C GLN A 29 -12.77 23.01 10.46
N LYS A 30 -13.56 22.95 9.39
CA LYS A 30 -13.49 21.88 8.38
C LYS A 30 -12.14 21.93 7.66
N LEU A 31 -11.70 23.11 7.23
CA LEU A 31 -10.39 23.33 6.59
C LEU A 31 -9.23 22.84 7.47
N GLU A 32 -9.17 23.25 8.74
CA GLU A 32 -8.11 22.79 9.65
C GLU A 32 -8.09 21.26 9.82
N ASN A 33 -9.27 20.63 9.91
CA ASN A 33 -9.37 19.19 10.07
C ASN A 33 -8.93 18.45 8.81
N THR A 34 -9.35 18.89 7.63
CA THR A 34 -8.95 18.30 6.35
C THR A 34 -7.45 18.48 6.12
N LEU A 35 -6.86 19.63 6.46
CA LEU A 35 -5.40 19.84 6.42
C LEU A 35 -4.65 18.91 7.37
N LYS A 36 -5.13 18.72 8.61
CA LYS A 36 -4.54 17.77 9.58
C LYS A 36 -4.58 16.34 9.04
N LYS A 37 -5.72 15.91 8.48
CA LYS A 37 -5.88 14.59 7.85
C LYS A 37 -4.94 14.42 6.66
N ALA A 38 -4.90 15.39 5.75
CA ALA A 38 -4.04 15.34 4.57
C ALA A 38 -2.55 15.20 4.94
N ARG A 39 -2.10 15.96 5.95
CA ARG A 39 -0.73 15.84 6.48
C ARG A 39 -0.45 14.46 7.07
N ALA A 40 -1.38 13.93 7.86
CA ALA A 40 -1.24 12.59 8.45
C ALA A 40 -1.19 11.50 7.36
N ILE A 41 -2.08 11.56 6.38
CA ILE A 41 -2.13 10.61 5.26
C ILE A 41 -0.84 10.70 4.42
N SER A 42 -0.36 11.90 4.10
CA SER A 42 0.89 12.11 3.37
C SER A 42 2.11 11.54 4.12
N SER A 43 2.16 11.74 5.44
CA SER A 43 3.22 11.19 6.29
C SER A 43 3.23 9.66 6.29
N VAL A 44 2.07 9.04 6.49
CA VAL A 44 1.92 7.57 6.46
C VAL A 44 2.25 7.03 5.07
N SER A 45 1.79 7.69 4.01
CA SER A 45 2.05 7.30 2.63
C SER A 45 3.54 7.31 2.31
N SER A 46 4.26 8.32 2.78
CA SER A 46 5.72 8.42 2.64
C SER A 46 6.43 7.26 3.31
N GLN A 47 5.95 6.80 4.47
CA GLN A 47 6.52 5.64 5.15
C GLN A 47 6.25 4.34 4.40
N ILE A 48 5.06 4.17 3.82
CA ILE A 48 4.71 3.01 2.98
C ILE A 48 5.62 2.96 1.74
N LEU A 49 5.83 4.09 1.07
CA LEU A 49 6.73 4.16 -0.10
C LEU A 49 8.19 3.83 0.25
N LYS A 50 8.67 4.22 1.43
CA LYS A 50 10.00 3.81 1.91
C LYS A 50 10.11 2.29 2.04
N VAL A 51 9.10 1.63 2.60
CA VAL A 51 9.06 0.16 2.71
C VAL A 51 9.02 -0.48 1.32
N ALA A 52 8.19 0.02 0.41
CA ALA A 52 8.12 -0.46 -0.97
C ALA A 52 9.47 -0.31 -1.72
N ASN A 53 10.17 0.80 -1.52
CA ASN A 53 11.51 0.99 -2.10
C ASN A 53 12.53 -0.01 -1.54
N VAL A 54 12.49 -0.30 -0.25
CA VAL A 54 13.35 -1.34 0.35
C VAL A 54 13.04 -2.72 -0.23
N GLN A 55 11.76 -3.05 -0.44
CA GLN A 55 11.33 -4.28 -1.11
C GLN A 55 11.89 -4.38 -2.53
N ILE A 56 11.74 -3.32 -3.34
CA ILE A 56 12.26 -3.28 -4.72
C ILE A 56 13.79 -3.44 -4.74
N GLN A 57 14.49 -2.78 -3.82
CA GLN A 57 15.96 -2.93 -3.72
C GLN A 57 16.34 -4.36 -3.37
N ALA A 58 15.65 -4.99 -2.41
CA ALA A 58 15.91 -6.38 -2.03
C ALA A 58 15.72 -7.34 -3.22
N ILE A 59 14.66 -7.16 -4.01
CA ILE A 59 14.39 -7.94 -5.22
C ILE A 59 15.52 -7.76 -6.24
N LYS A 60 15.89 -6.52 -6.56
CA LYS A 60 17.01 -6.23 -7.48
C LYS A 60 18.33 -6.85 -7.01
N THR A 61 18.61 -6.81 -5.71
CA THR A 61 19.80 -7.44 -5.14
C THR A 61 19.74 -8.96 -5.28
N MET A 62 18.59 -9.59 -5.07
CA MET A 62 18.44 -11.04 -5.24
C MET A 62 18.60 -11.48 -6.70
N GLU A 63 18.02 -10.74 -7.65
CA GLU A 63 18.21 -10.96 -9.08
C GLU A 63 19.70 -10.93 -9.44
N ASN A 64 20.42 -9.90 -8.97
CA ASN A 64 21.86 -9.76 -9.21
C ASN A 64 22.70 -10.87 -8.55
N CYS A 65 22.24 -11.42 -7.43
CA CYS A 65 22.95 -12.49 -6.71
C CYS A 65 22.50 -13.91 -7.12
N ASN A 66 21.61 -14.08 -8.12
CA ASN A 66 20.99 -15.36 -8.48
C ASN A 66 20.31 -16.08 -7.30
N LEU A 67 19.83 -15.33 -6.31
CA LEU A 67 19.21 -15.86 -5.08
C LEU A 67 17.68 -15.94 -5.14
N LEU A 68 17.09 -15.87 -6.34
CA LEU A 68 15.63 -15.82 -6.58
C LEU A 68 14.80 -16.93 -5.88
N ASN A 69 15.44 -17.94 -5.29
CA ASN A 69 14.80 -19.08 -4.62
C ASN A 69 15.09 -19.17 -3.10
N LYS A 70 15.66 -18.13 -2.48
CA LYS A 70 15.93 -18.14 -1.02
C LYS A 70 14.82 -17.44 -0.25
N ASP A 71 14.38 -18.04 0.85
CA ASP A 71 13.30 -17.53 1.70
C ASP A 71 13.53 -16.06 2.09
N MET A 72 12.72 -15.18 1.50
CA MET A 72 12.71 -13.75 1.78
C MET A 72 11.88 -13.49 3.03
N PRO A 73 12.34 -12.66 3.98
CA PRO A 73 11.52 -12.24 5.11
C PRO A 73 10.16 -11.73 4.66
N ALA A 74 9.09 -12.09 5.37
CA ALA A 74 7.70 -11.79 4.99
C ALA A 74 7.42 -10.28 4.79
N LEU A 75 8.20 -9.40 5.41
CA LEU A 75 8.12 -7.94 5.22
C LEU A 75 8.63 -7.51 3.84
N LEU A 76 9.54 -8.27 3.24
CA LEU A 76 10.17 -7.97 1.96
C LEU A 76 9.52 -8.71 0.78
N ALA A 77 8.81 -9.81 1.06
CA ALA A 77 8.11 -10.59 0.06
C ALA A 77 6.90 -9.81 -0.50
N ILE A 78 6.84 -9.65 -1.82
CA ILE A 78 5.63 -9.18 -2.50
C ILE A 78 4.64 -10.34 -2.46
N LYS A 79 3.49 -10.14 -1.82
CA LYS A 79 2.43 -11.14 -1.77
C LYS A 79 1.76 -11.23 -3.14
N ASP A 80 2.20 -12.17 -3.97
CA ASP A 80 1.55 -12.44 -5.26
C ASP A 80 0.10 -12.90 -5.01
N SER A 81 -0.87 -12.15 -5.51
CA SER A 81 -2.30 -12.52 -5.48
C SER A 81 -2.59 -13.88 -6.17
N SER A 82 -1.67 -14.33 -7.03
CA SER A 82 -1.67 -15.65 -7.67
C SER A 82 -1.43 -16.80 -6.69
N THR A 83 -0.62 -16.59 -5.64
CA THR A 83 -0.25 -17.65 -4.67
C THR A 83 -1.32 -17.91 -3.61
N GLU A 84 -2.14 -16.89 -3.31
CA GLU A 84 -3.26 -17.00 -2.38
C GLU A 84 -4.45 -17.76 -2.99
N SER A 85 -4.65 -17.65 -4.31
CA SER A 85 -5.65 -18.42 -5.05
C SER A 85 -5.30 -19.91 -5.10
N ALA A 86 -4.02 -20.25 -5.28
CA ALA A 86 -3.54 -21.64 -5.20
C ALA A 86 -3.70 -22.24 -3.80
N SER A 87 -3.45 -21.43 -2.75
CA SER A 87 -3.58 -21.87 -1.36
C SER A 87 -5.05 -22.04 -0.93
N ARG A 88 -5.96 -21.19 -1.40
CA ARG A 88 -7.40 -21.32 -1.17
C ARG A 88 -8.02 -22.51 -1.91
N GLN A 89 -7.62 -22.78 -3.14
CA GLN A 89 -8.15 -23.91 -3.91
C GLN A 89 -7.71 -25.27 -3.34
N LYS A 90 -6.51 -25.35 -2.74
CA LYS A 90 -6.01 -26.55 -2.07
C LYS A 90 -6.72 -26.85 -0.74
N LEU A 91 -7.22 -25.81 -0.05
CA LEU A 91 -7.98 -25.95 1.20
C LEU A 91 -9.46 -26.33 0.97
N LEU A 92 -10.04 -25.94 -0.17
CA LEU A 92 -11.44 -26.26 -0.51
C LEU A 92 -11.60 -27.58 -1.29
N GLY A 93 -10.52 -28.13 -1.86
CA GLY A 93 -10.52 -29.42 -2.57
C GLY A 93 -10.35 -30.66 -1.67
N GLY A 94 -10.36 -30.49 -0.35
CA GLY A 94 -10.08 -31.54 0.64
C GLY A 94 -11.29 -32.15 1.33
N VAL A 95 -12.52 -31.92 0.84
CA VAL A 95 -13.71 -32.62 1.35
C VAL A 95 -14.30 -33.47 0.21
N LYS A 96 -13.86 -34.73 0.17
CA LYS A 96 -14.70 -35.82 -0.33
C LYS A 96 -15.69 -36.21 0.77
#